data_AF-A0A7G9A9R0-F1
#
_entry.id   AF-A0A7G9A9R0-F1
#
_cell.length_a   1.000
_cell.length_b   1.000
_cell.length_c   1.000
_cell.angle_alpha   90.00
_cell.angle_beta   90.00
_cell.angle_gamma   90.00
#
_symmetry.space_group_name_H-M   'P 1'
#
loop_
_entity.id
_entity.type
_entity.pdbx_description
1 polymer ?
#
loop_
_entity_poly.entity_id
_entity_poly.type
_entity_poly.pdbx_seq_one_letter_code
_entity_poly.pdbx_strand_id
1 'polypeptide(L)'
;MRPAHYKPLSKQHGRALRNLMSQDKTSGAWVIRRRVSADPIFTFLRPVADRKRAFREVRRRLLDALFVLFVNKADLATGIVTINITKLAEELSPRNEDGQIIPETAVTVSRVSRLIDELARFGIVLAPETEWDYVNGCRFPKHIIITEEGWRLTGVDMDKLRAEQEERLRAIEDGILQPGEAMTVKEARKRWYERCRHQTILSRRTRAIEGKQRRKLAELPFDERKRQVAERIFRDMKGDIHHLTPQQFEKMVWTQLYQLELVNMEQPGTAPPH
;
A
#
# COMPACT_ATOMS: atom_id res chain seq x y z
N MET A 1 -14.41 9.86 5.59
CA MET A 1 -13.38 9.45 4.59
C MET A 1 -12.08 10.27 4.70
N ARG A 2 -11.47 10.37 5.89
CA ARG A 2 -10.02 10.47 6.09
C ARG A 2 -9.74 9.96 7.50
N PRO A 3 -9.30 8.71 7.66
CA PRO A 3 -8.93 8.18 8.97
C PRO A 3 -7.95 9.09 9.72
N ALA A 4 -8.08 9.18 11.05
CA ALA A 4 -7.27 10.09 11.88
C ALA A 4 -5.75 9.79 11.82
N HIS A 5 -5.37 8.58 11.42
CA HIS A 5 -3.98 8.13 11.36
C HIS A 5 -3.17 8.69 10.16
N TYR A 6 -3.79 9.41 9.23
CA TYR A 6 -3.07 10.00 8.10
C TYR A 6 -2.25 11.22 8.52
N LYS A 7 -0.94 11.18 8.27
CA LYS A 7 -0.02 12.31 8.52
C LYS A 7 -0.55 13.60 7.88
N PRO A 8 -0.41 14.77 8.54
CA PRO A 8 -0.80 16.05 7.97
C PRO A 8 0.02 16.33 6.70
N LEU A 9 -0.68 16.74 5.65
CA LEU A 9 -0.06 17.13 4.38
C LEU A 9 0.14 18.66 4.37
N SER A 10 1.34 19.11 4.01
CA SER A 10 1.71 20.53 3.97
C SER A 10 1.68 21.09 2.54
N LYS A 11 1.77 22.42 2.45
CA LYS A 11 1.90 23.19 1.19
C LYS A 11 0.90 22.79 0.08
N GLN A 12 1.31 22.65 -1.20
CA GLN A 12 0.39 22.29 -2.30
C GLN A 12 -0.20 20.89 -2.12
N HIS A 13 0.55 19.95 -1.56
CA HIS A 13 0.05 18.59 -1.30
C HIS A 13 -1.16 18.59 -0.36
N GLY A 14 -1.08 19.38 0.73
CA GLY A 14 -2.21 19.61 1.62
C GLY A 14 -3.33 20.42 0.96
N ARG A 15 -2.98 21.35 0.07
CA ARG A 15 -3.98 22.15 -0.67
C ARG A 15 -4.79 21.29 -1.63
N ALA A 16 -4.18 20.35 -2.34
CA ALA A 16 -4.87 19.35 -3.16
C ALA A 16 -5.94 18.63 -2.35
N LEU A 17 -5.56 18.13 -1.16
CA LEU A 17 -6.51 17.41 -0.30
C LEU A 17 -7.64 18.31 0.20
N ARG A 18 -7.35 19.55 0.62
CA ARG A 18 -8.37 20.53 1.07
C ARG A 18 -9.30 20.99 -0.06
N ASN A 19 -8.85 20.96 -1.31
CA ASN A 19 -9.71 21.23 -2.45
C ASN A 19 -10.66 20.06 -2.72
N LEU A 20 -10.18 18.82 -2.55
CA LEU A 20 -10.99 17.61 -2.75
C LEU A 20 -12.00 17.38 -1.61
N MET A 21 -11.64 17.75 -0.38
CA MET A 21 -12.43 17.45 0.81
C MET A 21 -12.64 18.66 1.71
N SER A 22 -13.82 18.73 2.33
CA SER A 22 -14.10 19.65 3.42
C SER A 22 -14.73 18.92 4.59
N GLN A 23 -14.57 19.46 5.79
CA GLN A 23 -15.35 19.03 6.93
C GLN A 23 -16.70 19.75 6.88
N ASP A 24 -17.79 18.99 6.97
CA ASP A 24 -19.11 19.56 7.17
C ASP A 24 -19.18 20.20 8.55
N LYS A 25 -19.64 21.46 8.61
CA LYS A 25 -19.67 22.25 9.84
C LYS A 25 -20.71 21.74 10.84
N THR A 26 -21.77 21.12 10.34
CA THR A 26 -22.89 20.65 11.16
C THR A 26 -22.61 19.26 11.73
N SER A 27 -22.23 18.31 10.88
CA SER A 27 -21.99 16.93 11.30
C SER A 27 -20.55 16.63 11.74
N GLY A 28 -19.60 17.53 11.45
CA GLY A 28 -18.16 17.27 11.62
C GLY A 28 -17.62 16.20 10.67
N ALA A 29 -18.44 15.65 9.77
CA ALA A 29 -18.04 14.59 8.86
C ALA A 29 -17.25 15.13 7.66
N TRP A 30 -16.27 14.36 7.21
CA TRP A 30 -15.52 14.70 5.99
C TRP A 30 -16.35 14.38 4.74
N VAL A 31 -16.64 15.41 3.95
CA VAL A 31 -17.40 15.34 2.69
C VAL A 31 -16.54 15.69 1.48
N ILE A 32 -16.91 15.14 0.32
CA ILE A 32 -16.25 15.46 -0.95
C ILE A 32 -16.70 16.87 -1.37
N ARG A 33 -15.73 17.79 -1.48
CA ARG A 33 -15.96 19.18 -1.88
C ARG A 33 -15.88 19.33 -3.41
N ARG A 34 -14.82 18.83 -4.03
CA ARG A 34 -14.63 18.83 -5.48
C ARG A 34 -14.81 17.42 -6.03
N ARG A 35 -15.73 17.28 -6.99
CA ARG A 35 -15.93 16.02 -7.72
C ARG A 35 -15.02 16.00 -8.94
N VAL A 36 -13.92 15.28 -8.84
CA VAL A 36 -12.99 15.09 -9.97
C VAL A 36 -13.70 14.42 -11.13
N SER A 37 -14.58 13.47 -10.85
CA SER A 37 -15.36 12.73 -11.84
C SER A 37 -16.30 13.57 -12.71
N ALA A 38 -16.55 14.83 -12.31
CA ALA A 38 -17.39 15.77 -13.03
C ALA A 38 -16.57 16.79 -13.86
N ASP A 39 -15.25 16.68 -13.86
CA ASP A 39 -14.39 17.61 -14.59
C ASP A 39 -14.63 17.53 -16.12
N PRO A 40 -14.66 18.67 -16.83
CA PRO A 40 -14.87 18.71 -18.28
C PRO A 40 -13.90 17.86 -19.09
N ILE A 41 -12.69 17.57 -18.57
CA ILE A 41 -11.70 16.73 -19.27
C ILE A 41 -12.27 15.36 -19.64
N PHE A 42 -13.12 14.79 -18.77
CA PHE A 42 -13.76 13.49 -18.99
C PHE A 42 -14.90 13.52 -20.01
N THR A 43 -15.25 14.70 -20.50
CA THR A 43 -16.16 14.90 -21.62
C THR A 43 -15.36 15.18 -22.89
N PHE A 44 -14.37 16.07 -22.80
CA PHE A 44 -13.50 16.44 -23.91
C PHE A 44 -12.71 15.25 -24.48
N LEU A 45 -12.08 14.45 -23.60
CA LEU A 45 -11.22 13.34 -24.01
C LEU A 45 -11.96 12.01 -24.24
N ARG A 46 -13.30 12.01 -24.23
CA ARG A 46 -14.11 10.79 -24.48
C ARG A 46 -13.76 10.06 -25.79
N PRO A 47 -13.60 10.75 -26.93
CA PRO A 47 -13.24 10.10 -28.19
C PRO A 47 -11.88 9.42 -28.11
N VAL A 48 -10.92 10.05 -27.42
CA VAL A 48 -9.55 9.54 -27.25
C VAL A 48 -9.52 8.33 -26.30
N ALA A 49 -10.35 8.35 -25.26
CA ALA A 49 -10.43 7.26 -24.27
C ALA A 49 -11.34 6.08 -24.70
N ASP A 50 -11.79 6.05 -25.95
CA ASP A 50 -12.73 5.06 -26.51
C ASP A 50 -14.02 4.92 -25.67
N ARG A 51 -14.59 6.06 -25.28
CA ARG A 51 -15.76 6.08 -24.38
C ARG A 51 -16.91 6.89 -24.98
N LYS A 52 -18.06 6.25 -25.21
CA LYS A 52 -19.25 6.91 -25.77
C LYS A 52 -20.11 7.67 -24.76
N ARG A 53 -20.14 7.23 -23.49
CA ARG A 53 -21.07 7.73 -22.45
C ARG A 53 -20.33 8.28 -21.24
N ALA A 54 -20.98 9.15 -20.46
CA ALA A 54 -20.46 9.59 -19.17
C ALA A 54 -20.27 8.42 -18.18
N PHE A 55 -19.52 8.65 -17.09
CA PHE A 55 -19.43 7.70 -15.99
C PHE A 55 -20.78 7.53 -15.29
N ARG A 56 -21.14 6.27 -15.00
CA ARG A 56 -22.28 5.98 -14.11
C ARG A 56 -22.00 6.53 -12.71
N GLU A 57 -23.06 6.89 -11.99
CA GLU A 57 -22.95 7.51 -10.66
C GLU A 57 -22.07 6.74 -9.68
N VAL A 58 -22.27 5.43 -9.56
CA VAL A 58 -21.45 4.58 -8.68
C VAL A 58 -19.96 4.66 -9.02
N ARG A 59 -19.62 4.74 -10.32
CA ARG A 59 -18.24 4.86 -10.79
C ARG A 59 -17.68 6.26 -10.53
N ARG A 60 -18.50 7.31 -10.65
CA ARG A 60 -18.15 8.69 -10.28
C ARG A 60 -17.79 8.81 -8.81
N ARG A 61 -18.66 8.29 -7.92
CA ARG A 61 -18.41 8.26 -6.48
C ARG A 61 -17.10 7.53 -6.12
N LEU A 62 -16.86 6.39 -6.77
CA LEU A 62 -15.60 5.64 -6.59
C LEU A 62 -14.39 6.44 -7.08
N LEU A 63 -14.47 7.11 -8.23
CA LEU A 63 -13.40 7.95 -8.77
C LEU A 63 -13.07 9.10 -7.82
N ASP A 64 -14.09 9.80 -7.31
CA ASP A 64 -13.89 10.91 -6.39
C ASP A 64 -13.21 10.45 -5.08
N ALA A 65 -13.66 9.32 -4.51
CA ALA A 65 -13.02 8.72 -3.33
C ALA A 65 -11.60 8.23 -3.61
N LEU A 66 -11.36 7.63 -4.78
CA LEU A 66 -10.05 7.16 -5.21
C LEU A 66 -9.05 8.32 -5.31
N PHE A 67 -9.47 9.48 -5.82
CA PHE A 67 -8.62 10.66 -5.94
C PHE A 67 -8.18 11.22 -4.58
N VAL A 68 -9.09 11.22 -3.61
CA VAL A 68 -8.75 11.55 -2.22
C VAL A 68 -7.67 10.62 -1.69
N LEU A 69 -7.81 9.32 -1.94
CA LEU A 69 -6.84 8.32 -1.49
C LEU A 69 -5.50 8.45 -2.21
N PHE A 70 -5.51 8.73 -3.51
CA PHE A 70 -4.31 9.01 -4.30
C PHE A 70 -3.52 10.16 -3.70
N VAL A 71 -4.15 11.31 -3.44
CA VAL A 71 -3.46 12.46 -2.83
C VAL A 71 -2.92 12.09 -1.44
N ASN A 72 -3.66 11.34 -0.62
CA ASN A 72 -3.19 10.94 0.70
C ASN A 72 -1.96 10.00 0.69
N LYS A 73 -1.82 9.17 -0.36
CA LYS A 73 -0.78 8.13 -0.43
C LYS A 73 0.29 8.42 -1.48
N ALA A 74 0.16 9.52 -2.23
CA ALA A 74 1.15 9.95 -3.20
C ALA A 74 2.39 10.50 -2.51
N ASP A 75 3.55 10.03 -2.94
CA ASP A 75 4.79 10.75 -2.74
C ASP A 75 4.79 11.99 -3.64
N LEU A 76 4.99 13.17 -3.05
CA LEU A 76 4.90 14.42 -3.81
C LEU A 76 5.99 14.52 -4.87
N ALA A 77 7.21 14.14 -4.54
CA ALA A 77 8.39 14.30 -5.40
C ALA A 77 8.27 13.48 -6.69
N THR A 78 7.82 12.24 -6.59
CA THR A 78 7.73 11.31 -7.72
C THR A 78 6.32 11.20 -8.31
N GLY A 79 5.29 11.60 -7.56
CA GLY A 79 3.88 11.38 -7.89
C GLY A 79 3.41 9.93 -7.72
N ILE A 80 4.26 9.04 -7.20
CA ILE A 80 3.93 7.61 -7.03
C ILE A 80 2.94 7.45 -5.88
N VAL A 81 1.84 6.75 -6.12
CA VAL A 81 0.97 6.26 -5.04
C VAL A 81 1.64 5.04 -4.40
N THR A 82 2.10 5.25 -3.17
CA THR A 82 2.97 4.30 -2.44
C THR A 82 2.28 2.98 -2.08
N ILE A 83 0.96 2.93 -2.12
CA ILE A 83 0.18 1.69 -1.90
C ILE A 83 -0.24 1.06 -3.22
N ASN A 84 -0.30 -0.27 -3.24
CA ASN A 84 -0.70 -1.03 -4.43
C ASN A 84 -2.22 -1.07 -4.62
N ILE A 85 -2.68 -1.53 -5.78
CA ILE A 85 -4.12 -1.63 -6.11
C ILE A 85 -4.92 -2.47 -5.12
N THR A 86 -4.34 -3.55 -4.57
CA THR A 86 -5.02 -4.37 -3.56
C THR A 86 -5.29 -3.55 -2.29
N LYS A 87 -4.29 -2.83 -1.80
CA LYS A 87 -4.43 -1.93 -0.65
C LYS A 87 -5.34 -0.73 -0.93
N LEU A 88 -5.35 -0.21 -2.16
CA LEU A 88 -6.32 0.80 -2.57
C LEU A 88 -7.76 0.30 -2.43
N ALA A 89 -8.02 -0.94 -2.86
CA ALA A 89 -9.34 -1.56 -2.75
C ALA A 89 -9.77 -1.75 -1.29
N GLU A 90 -8.86 -2.24 -0.43
CA GLU A 90 -9.10 -2.38 1.01
C GLU A 90 -9.40 -1.04 1.71
N GLU A 91 -8.66 0.02 1.39
CA GLU A 91 -8.83 1.36 1.98
C GLU A 91 -10.11 2.06 1.50
N LEU A 92 -10.58 1.76 0.29
CA LEU A 92 -11.84 2.28 -0.25
C LEU A 92 -13.07 1.50 0.21
N SER A 93 -12.88 0.31 0.77
CA SER A 93 -13.98 -0.54 1.20
C SER A 93 -14.63 0.01 2.47
N PRO A 94 -15.97 0.07 2.54
CA PRO A 94 -16.68 0.43 3.75
C PRO A 94 -16.32 -0.49 4.91
N ARG A 95 -16.27 0.08 6.12
CA ARG A 95 -15.96 -0.65 7.35
C ARG A 95 -17.14 -0.58 8.31
N ASN A 96 -17.31 -1.64 9.09
CA ASN A 96 -18.27 -1.69 10.20
C ASN A 96 -17.73 -0.91 11.42
N GLU A 97 -18.49 -0.91 12.51
CA GLU A 97 -18.13 -0.23 13.77
C GLU A 97 -16.83 -0.80 14.38
N ASP A 98 -16.57 -2.10 14.19
CA ASP A 98 -15.34 -2.78 14.63
C ASP A 98 -14.12 -2.49 13.72
N GLY A 99 -14.29 -1.69 12.67
CA GLY A 99 -13.24 -1.35 11.72
C GLY A 99 -12.89 -2.46 10.72
N GLN A 100 -13.68 -3.54 10.65
CA GLN A 100 -13.56 -4.61 9.67
C GLN A 100 -14.27 -4.25 8.37
N ILE A 101 -13.78 -4.76 7.24
CA ILE A 101 -14.37 -4.51 5.92
C ILE A 101 -15.69 -5.27 5.80
N ILE A 102 -16.75 -4.58 5.37
CA ILE A 102 -18.06 -5.18 5.11
C ILE A 102 -18.00 -5.93 3.76
N PRO A 103 -18.03 -7.28 3.73
CA PRO A 103 -17.75 -8.05 2.51
C PRO A 103 -18.69 -7.74 1.33
N GLU A 104 -19.98 -7.54 1.60
CA GLU A 104 -21.03 -7.33 0.59
C GLU A 104 -20.88 -5.99 -0.14
N THR A 105 -20.29 -5.00 0.54
CA THR A 105 -20.09 -3.65 0.02
C THR A 105 -18.63 -3.35 -0.31
N ALA A 106 -17.75 -4.35 -0.16
CA ALA A 106 -16.32 -4.22 -0.38
C ALA A 106 -16.03 -3.79 -1.83
N VAL A 107 -15.10 -2.84 -1.95
CA VAL A 107 -14.59 -2.43 -3.25
C VAL A 107 -13.60 -3.49 -3.70
N THR A 108 -13.89 -4.15 -4.82
CA THR A 108 -13.02 -5.22 -5.33
C THR A 108 -11.81 -4.67 -6.08
N VAL A 109 -10.69 -5.40 -6.03
CA VAL A 109 -9.45 -5.07 -6.77
C VAL A 109 -9.72 -4.90 -8.26
N SER A 110 -10.59 -5.73 -8.84
CA SER A 110 -10.95 -5.65 -10.26
C SER A 110 -11.71 -4.37 -10.62
N ARG A 111 -12.53 -3.81 -9.71
CA ARG A 111 -13.21 -2.52 -9.92
C ARG A 111 -12.22 -1.37 -9.90
N VAL A 112 -11.26 -1.39 -8.97
CA VAL A 112 -10.21 -0.37 -8.88
C VAL A 112 -9.27 -0.45 -10.09
N SER A 113 -8.81 -1.64 -10.48
CA SER A 113 -7.94 -1.81 -11.66
C SER A 113 -8.60 -1.28 -12.92
N ARG A 114 -9.85 -1.68 -13.22
CA ARG A 114 -10.58 -1.18 -14.40
C ARG A 114 -10.78 0.33 -14.39
N LEU A 115 -10.86 0.96 -13.22
CA LEU A 115 -10.97 2.41 -13.10
C LEU A 115 -9.62 3.09 -13.33
N ILE A 116 -8.54 2.53 -12.79
CA ILE A 116 -7.16 3.00 -13.03
C ILE A 116 -6.79 2.90 -14.51
N ASP A 117 -7.07 1.76 -15.16
CA ASP A 117 -6.75 1.56 -16.57
C ASP A 117 -7.51 2.58 -17.45
N GLU A 118 -8.70 2.99 -17.03
CA GLU A 118 -9.46 4.04 -17.68
C GLU A 118 -8.87 5.43 -17.43
N LEU A 119 -8.52 5.77 -16.18
CA LEU A 119 -7.81 7.02 -15.88
C LEU A 119 -6.48 7.13 -16.65
N ALA A 120 -5.82 6.00 -16.90
CA ALA A 120 -4.60 5.95 -17.70
C ALA A 120 -4.87 6.32 -19.17
N ARG A 121 -5.99 5.86 -19.76
CA ARG A 121 -6.41 6.29 -21.11
C ARG A 121 -6.71 7.78 -21.21
N PHE A 122 -7.20 8.38 -20.12
CA PHE A 122 -7.39 9.83 -20.01
C PHE A 122 -6.09 10.61 -19.75
N GLY A 123 -4.94 9.93 -19.60
CA GLY A 123 -3.66 10.57 -19.29
C GLY A 123 -3.56 11.13 -17.87
N ILE A 124 -4.49 10.75 -16.98
CA ILE A 124 -4.61 11.27 -15.61
C ILE A 124 -3.66 10.55 -14.65
N VAL A 125 -3.39 9.28 -14.92
CA VAL A 125 -2.43 8.47 -14.18
C VAL A 125 -1.56 7.70 -15.16
N LEU A 126 -0.31 7.41 -14.79
CA LEU A 126 0.47 6.37 -15.43
C LEU A 126 0.34 5.11 -14.58
N ALA A 127 0.03 4.00 -15.23
CA ALA A 127 -0.06 2.70 -14.60
C ALA A 127 0.98 1.78 -15.27
N PRO A 128 2.22 1.76 -14.77
CA PRO A 128 3.28 0.92 -15.35
C PRO A 128 2.84 -0.53 -15.45
N GLU A 129 3.31 -1.20 -16.49
CA GLU A 129 3.06 -2.62 -16.66
C GLU A 129 3.64 -3.41 -15.50
N THR A 130 2.95 -4.48 -15.14
CA THR A 130 3.29 -5.28 -13.97
C THR A 130 3.83 -6.62 -14.44
N GLU A 131 5.05 -6.94 -14.00
CA GLU A 131 5.69 -8.22 -14.30
C GLU A 131 4.95 -9.40 -13.65
N TRP A 132 5.03 -10.56 -14.30
CA TRP A 132 4.59 -11.83 -13.74
C TRP A 132 5.72 -12.47 -12.95
N ASP A 133 5.45 -12.86 -11.69
CA ASP A 133 6.38 -13.67 -10.91
C ASP A 133 6.10 -15.16 -11.20
N TYR A 134 6.94 -15.76 -12.04
CA TYR A 134 6.85 -17.17 -12.41
C TYR A 134 7.08 -18.12 -11.23
N VAL A 135 7.86 -17.72 -10.22
CA VAL A 135 8.16 -18.57 -9.06
C VAL A 135 6.94 -18.72 -8.16
N ASN A 136 6.20 -17.63 -7.96
CA ASN A 136 5.02 -17.60 -7.09
C ASN A 136 3.69 -17.68 -7.85
N GLY A 137 3.71 -17.76 -9.19
CA GLY A 137 2.51 -17.85 -10.02
C GLY A 137 1.56 -16.65 -9.88
N CYS A 138 2.08 -15.45 -9.59
CA CYS A 138 1.26 -14.27 -9.37
C CYS A 138 1.92 -12.98 -9.88
N ARG A 139 1.13 -11.92 -10.13
CA ARG A 139 1.69 -10.61 -10.53
C ARG A 139 2.41 -9.93 -9.37
N PHE A 140 3.40 -9.09 -9.70
CA PHE A 140 3.93 -8.13 -8.74
C PHE A 140 2.86 -7.11 -8.31
N PRO A 141 3.02 -6.43 -7.16
CA PRO A 141 2.12 -5.35 -6.77
C PRO A 141 2.14 -4.21 -7.81
N LYS A 142 0.96 -3.85 -8.32
CA LYS A 142 0.80 -2.72 -9.24
C LYS A 142 0.67 -1.40 -8.47
N HIS A 143 1.51 -0.43 -8.79
CA HIS A 143 1.45 0.94 -8.29
C HIS A 143 1.15 1.90 -9.44
N ILE A 144 0.66 3.09 -9.12
CA ILE A 144 0.32 4.11 -10.11
C ILE A 144 1.07 5.40 -9.83
N ILE A 145 1.13 6.27 -10.83
CA ILE A 145 1.76 7.57 -10.76
C ILE A 145 0.73 8.61 -11.18
N ILE A 146 0.52 9.63 -10.37
CA ILE A 146 -0.34 10.76 -10.72
C ILE A 146 0.42 11.64 -11.73
N THR A 147 -0.20 11.93 -12.88
CA THR A 147 0.38 12.82 -13.89
C THR A 147 0.15 14.28 -13.52
N GLU A 148 0.76 15.20 -14.26
CA GLU A 148 0.46 16.63 -14.13
C GLU A 148 -1.04 16.93 -14.33
N GLU A 149 -1.68 16.29 -15.31
CA GLU A 149 -3.13 16.40 -15.51
C GLU A 149 -3.91 15.88 -14.31
N GLY A 150 -3.48 14.75 -13.72
CA GLY A 150 -4.06 14.26 -12.48
C GLY A 150 -3.95 15.25 -11.32
N TRP A 151 -2.82 15.92 -11.16
CA TRP A 151 -2.68 16.97 -10.15
C TRP A 151 -3.54 18.18 -10.45
N ARG A 152 -3.64 18.61 -11.71
CA ARG A 152 -4.49 19.73 -12.14
C ARG A 152 -5.96 19.51 -11.75
N LEU A 153 -6.45 18.27 -11.83
CA LEU A 153 -7.81 17.91 -11.41
C LEU A 153 -8.10 18.14 -9.92
N THR A 154 -7.07 18.22 -9.08
CA THR A 154 -7.22 18.59 -7.66
C THR A 154 -7.37 20.10 -7.46
N GLY A 155 -7.13 20.93 -8.49
CA GLY A 155 -7.23 22.38 -8.43
C GLY A 155 -6.07 23.06 -7.69
N VAL A 156 -4.91 22.42 -7.62
CA VAL A 156 -3.68 23.03 -7.09
C VAL A 156 -3.04 23.97 -8.11
N ASP A 157 -2.22 24.86 -7.58
CA ASP A 157 -1.34 25.71 -8.36
C ASP A 157 -0.18 24.87 -8.89
N MET A 158 -0.17 24.62 -10.21
CA MET A 158 0.77 23.69 -10.86
C MET A 158 2.21 24.21 -10.84
N ASP A 159 2.41 25.52 -10.83
CA ASP A 159 3.77 26.09 -10.83
C ASP A 159 4.39 25.98 -9.44
N LYS A 160 3.59 26.25 -8.40
CA LYS A 160 4.02 26.00 -7.01
C LYS A 160 4.21 24.51 -6.73
N LEU A 161 3.37 23.65 -7.30
CA LEU A 161 3.52 22.21 -7.16
C LEU A 161 4.85 21.75 -7.76
N ARG A 162 5.19 22.22 -8.97
CA ARG A 162 6.46 21.90 -9.63
C ARG A 162 7.67 22.37 -8.81
N ALA A 163 7.64 23.59 -8.30
CA ALA A 163 8.70 24.11 -7.43
C ALA A 163 8.88 23.26 -6.15
N GLU A 164 7.79 22.84 -5.51
CA GLU A 164 7.83 21.96 -4.34
C GLU A 164 8.34 20.56 -4.66
N GLN A 165 8.02 20.03 -5.85
CA GLN A 165 8.53 18.74 -6.30
C GLN A 165 10.04 18.79 -6.53
N GLU A 166 10.53 19.83 -7.21
CA GLU A 166 11.96 20.05 -7.44
C GLU A 166 12.72 20.23 -6.12
N GLU A 167 12.21 21.03 -5.19
CA GLU A 167 12.82 21.22 -3.86
C GLU A 167 12.97 19.88 -3.12
N ARG A 168 11.93 19.04 -3.14
CA ARG A 168 11.99 17.71 -2.52
C ARG A 168 12.93 16.77 -3.25
N LEU A 169 12.96 16.80 -4.58
CA LEU A 169 13.86 15.96 -5.35
C LEU A 169 15.32 16.31 -5.06
N ARG A 170 15.67 17.61 -4.99
CA ARG A 170 17.01 18.08 -4.60
C ARG A 170 17.37 17.63 -3.19
N ALA A 171 16.46 17.79 -2.23
CA ALA A 171 16.71 17.32 -0.85
C ALA A 171 16.91 15.79 -0.76
N ILE A 172 16.22 15.02 -1.60
CA ILE A 172 16.42 13.57 -1.72
C ILE A 172 17.79 13.28 -2.36
N GLU A 173 18.14 14.03 -3.40
CA GLU A 173 19.42 13.96 -4.10
C GLU A 173 20.60 14.25 -3.16
N ASP A 174 20.56 15.35 -2.41
CA ASP A 174 21.57 15.75 -1.42
C ASP A 174 21.77 14.68 -0.32
N GLY A 175 20.74 13.90 0.00
CA GLY A 175 20.78 12.87 1.04
C GLY A 175 21.05 11.44 0.55
N ILE A 176 21.00 11.18 -0.76
CA ILE A 176 21.11 9.82 -1.34
C ILE A 176 22.27 9.68 -2.32
N LEU A 177 22.69 10.74 -3.02
CA LEU A 177 23.66 10.65 -4.11
C LEU A 177 25.11 10.77 -3.63
N GLN A 178 26.01 10.07 -4.33
CA GLN A 178 27.46 10.29 -4.22
C GLN A 178 27.85 11.56 -4.98
N PRO A 179 29.01 12.20 -4.67
CA PRO A 179 29.43 13.41 -5.37
C PRO A 179 29.49 13.21 -6.90
N GLY A 180 28.70 13.98 -7.65
CA GLY A 180 28.71 14.01 -9.12
C GLY A 180 27.56 13.28 -9.84
N GLU A 181 26.68 12.59 -9.10
CA GLU A 181 25.47 12.00 -9.67
C GLU A 181 24.30 13.00 -9.57
N ALA A 182 23.55 13.19 -10.66
CA ALA A 182 22.30 13.96 -10.65
C ALA A 182 21.11 13.02 -10.87
N MET A 183 20.04 13.14 -10.09
CA MET A 183 18.89 12.22 -10.19
C MET A 183 17.66 12.88 -10.81
N THR A 184 17.26 12.41 -11.98
CA THR A 184 16.00 12.82 -12.61
C THR A 184 14.77 12.15 -11.96
N VAL A 185 13.58 12.75 -12.13
CA VAL A 185 12.30 12.15 -11.67
C VAL A 185 12.09 10.74 -12.23
N LYS A 186 12.49 10.53 -13.48
CA LYS A 186 12.36 9.24 -14.17
C LYS A 186 13.23 8.17 -13.50
N GLU A 187 14.46 8.52 -13.14
CA GLU A 187 15.38 7.62 -12.43
C GLU A 187 14.93 7.34 -11.00
N ALA A 188 14.45 8.38 -10.28
CA ALA A 188 13.87 8.21 -8.96
C ALA A 188 12.70 7.23 -8.97
N ARG A 189 11.82 7.33 -9.97
CA ARG A 189 10.72 6.37 -10.18
C ARG A 189 11.26 4.97 -10.45
N LYS A 190 12.22 4.81 -11.37
CA LYS A 190 12.82 3.51 -11.70
C LYS A 190 13.41 2.82 -10.47
N ARG A 191 14.24 3.53 -9.69
CA ARG A 191 14.84 3.04 -8.43
C ARG A 191 13.79 2.62 -7.41
N TRP A 192 12.71 3.38 -7.29
CA TRP A 192 11.61 3.05 -6.39
C TRP A 192 10.94 1.73 -6.77
N TYR A 193 10.61 1.53 -8.06
CA TYR A 193 10.00 0.28 -8.55
C TYR A 193 10.94 -0.91 -8.39
N GLU A 194 12.24 -0.76 -8.68
CA GLU A 194 13.25 -1.79 -8.45
C GLU A 194 13.32 -2.20 -6.98
N ARG A 195 13.37 -1.22 -6.07
CA ARG A 195 13.36 -1.47 -4.62
C ARG A 195 12.11 -2.22 -4.18
N CYS A 196 10.93 -1.79 -4.64
CA CYS A 196 9.66 -2.47 -4.34
C CYS A 196 9.64 -3.91 -4.87
N ARG A 197 10.19 -4.15 -6.06
CA ARG A 197 10.33 -5.50 -6.62
C ARG A 197 11.23 -6.37 -5.76
N HIS A 198 12.43 -5.89 -5.41
CA HIS A 198 13.35 -6.61 -4.52
C HIS A 198 12.71 -6.92 -3.16
N GLN A 199 12.07 -5.92 -2.53
CA GLN A 199 11.39 -6.10 -1.26
C GLN A 199 10.25 -7.13 -1.35
N THR A 200 9.50 -7.14 -2.46
CA THR A 200 8.44 -8.12 -2.69
C THR A 200 9.01 -9.54 -2.79
N ILE A 201 10.09 -9.74 -3.54
CA ILE A 201 10.76 -11.05 -3.66
C ILE A 201 11.24 -11.53 -2.29
N LEU A 202 11.92 -10.67 -1.54
CA LEU A 202 12.39 -10.98 -0.19
C LEU A 202 11.22 -11.36 0.73
N SER A 203 10.17 -10.54 0.76
CA SER A 203 8.98 -10.80 1.58
C SER A 203 8.29 -12.13 1.22
N ARG A 204 8.14 -12.44 -0.07
CA ARG A 204 7.58 -13.72 -0.53
C ARG A 204 8.43 -14.90 -0.09
N ARG A 205 9.75 -14.81 -0.24
CA ARG A 205 10.69 -15.85 0.18
C ARG A 205 10.61 -16.08 1.69
N THR A 206 10.62 -15.02 2.48
CA THR A 206 10.50 -15.11 3.95
C THR A 206 9.18 -15.77 4.34
N ARG A 207 8.05 -15.32 3.77
CA ARG A 207 6.72 -15.92 4.03
C ARG A 207 6.62 -17.38 3.62
N ALA A 208 7.28 -17.79 2.54
CA ALA A 208 7.30 -19.18 2.10
C ALA A 208 8.07 -20.07 3.09
N ILE A 209 9.20 -19.59 3.61
CA ILE A 209 9.98 -20.28 4.64
C ILE A 209 9.19 -20.37 5.95
N GLU A 210 8.66 -19.25 6.42
CA GLU A 210 7.82 -19.17 7.62
C GLU A 210 6.59 -20.05 7.49
N GLY A 211 5.94 -20.07 6.33
CA GLY A 211 4.77 -20.92 6.07
C GLY A 211 5.09 -22.41 6.11
N LYS A 212 6.22 -22.84 5.54
CA LYS A 212 6.69 -24.24 5.64
C LYS A 212 6.99 -24.62 7.10
N GLN A 213 7.66 -23.73 7.81
CA GLN A 213 7.96 -23.94 9.22
C GLN A 213 6.69 -24.01 10.06
N ARG A 214 5.75 -23.08 9.86
CA ARG A 214 4.47 -23.04 10.57
C ARG A 214 3.71 -24.34 10.38
N ARG A 215 3.62 -24.87 9.16
CA ARG A 215 2.95 -26.16 8.89
C ARG A 215 3.60 -27.31 9.66
N LYS A 216 4.93 -27.42 9.61
CA LYS A 216 5.67 -28.47 10.32
C LYS A 216 5.49 -28.39 11.84
N LEU A 217 5.50 -27.17 12.41
CA LEU A 217 5.35 -26.98 13.85
C LEU A 217 3.90 -27.07 14.32
N ALA A 218 2.93 -26.71 13.48
CA ALA A 218 1.51 -26.77 13.81
C ALA A 218 1.04 -28.19 14.16
N GLU A 219 1.65 -29.22 13.56
CA GLU A 219 1.33 -30.63 13.80
C GLU A 219 1.83 -31.14 15.17
N LEU A 220 2.73 -30.40 15.83
CA LEU A 220 3.37 -30.84 17.06
C LEU A 220 2.61 -30.35 18.30
N PRO A 221 2.72 -31.05 19.45
CA PRO A 221 2.33 -30.51 20.75
C PRO A 221 3.07 -29.21 21.07
N PHE A 222 2.44 -28.32 21.84
CA PHE A 222 2.96 -26.97 22.10
C PHE A 222 4.38 -26.97 22.69
N ASP A 223 4.67 -27.84 23.65
CA ASP A 223 5.99 -27.92 24.28
C ASP A 223 7.08 -28.34 23.30
N GLU A 224 6.74 -29.27 22.40
CA GLU A 224 7.63 -29.74 21.35
C GLU A 224 7.87 -28.65 20.28
N ARG A 225 6.87 -27.80 19.99
CA ARG A 225 7.08 -26.59 19.17
C ARG A 225 8.07 -25.64 19.82
N LYS A 226 7.89 -25.37 21.12
CA LYS A 226 8.78 -24.49 21.91
C LYS A 226 10.22 -25.01 21.88
N ARG A 227 10.41 -26.32 22.07
CA ARG A 227 11.73 -26.98 22.00
C ARG A 227 12.37 -26.84 20.61
N GLN A 228 11.65 -27.17 19.54
CA GLN A 228 12.22 -27.10 18.18
C GLN A 228 12.55 -25.66 17.75
N VAL A 229 11.77 -24.67 18.16
CA VAL A 229 12.10 -23.26 17.92
C VAL A 229 13.36 -22.87 18.70
N ALA A 230 13.48 -23.27 19.96
CA ALA A 230 14.67 -23.01 20.77
C ALA A 230 15.94 -23.64 20.16
N GLU A 231 15.91 -24.92 19.80
CA GLU A 231 17.04 -25.60 19.16
C GLU A 231 17.47 -24.95 17.84
N ARG A 232 16.50 -24.44 17.07
CA ARG A 232 16.82 -23.73 15.84
C ARG A 232 17.50 -22.40 16.11
N ILE A 233 16.95 -21.57 17.00
CA ILE A 233 17.56 -20.27 17.35
C ILE A 233 18.98 -20.49 17.85
N PHE A 234 19.17 -21.50 18.70
CA PHE A 234 20.49 -21.88 19.21
C PHE A 234 21.46 -22.27 18.08
N ARG A 235 21.01 -23.06 17.10
CA ARG A 235 21.80 -23.44 15.92
C ARG A 235 22.12 -22.25 15.02
N ASP A 236 21.15 -21.38 14.78
CA ASP A 236 21.27 -20.18 13.92
C ASP A 236 22.29 -19.19 14.52
N MET A 237 22.36 -19.12 15.86
CA MET A 237 23.36 -18.33 16.60
C MET A 237 24.77 -18.92 16.58
N LYS A 238 24.97 -20.15 16.07
CA LYS A 238 26.28 -20.83 15.97
C LYS A 238 27.09 -20.84 17.29
N GLY A 239 26.42 -20.85 18.44
CA GLY A 239 27.08 -20.89 19.75
C GLY A 239 27.45 -19.51 20.33
N ASP A 240 27.09 -18.40 19.70
CA ASP A 240 27.30 -17.04 20.26
C ASP A 240 26.26 -16.71 21.35
N ILE A 241 26.37 -17.39 22.49
CA ILE A 241 25.41 -17.30 23.61
C ILE A 241 25.98 -16.47 24.76
N HIS A 242 27.26 -16.10 24.71
CA HIS A 242 27.99 -15.47 25.81
C HIS A 242 27.41 -14.13 26.26
N HIS A 243 26.59 -13.49 25.42
CA HIS A 243 25.96 -12.20 25.69
C HIS A 243 24.47 -12.29 26.05
N LEU A 244 23.90 -13.49 26.12
CA LEU A 244 22.47 -13.72 26.28
C LEU A 244 22.15 -14.40 27.61
N THR A 245 21.21 -13.83 28.37
CA THR A 245 20.66 -14.50 29.55
C THR A 245 19.62 -15.54 29.13
N PRO A 246 19.36 -16.59 29.96
CA PRO A 246 18.31 -17.57 29.68
C PRO A 246 16.92 -16.93 29.45
N GLN A 247 16.59 -15.86 30.17
CA GLN A 247 15.33 -15.12 30.00
C GLN A 247 15.26 -14.37 28.66
N GLN A 248 16.36 -13.77 28.21
CA GLN A 248 16.42 -13.11 26.90
C GLN A 248 16.27 -14.14 25.77
N PHE A 249 16.89 -15.31 25.91
CA PHE A 249 16.74 -16.41 24.95
C PHE A 249 15.29 -16.92 24.92
N GLU A 250 14.67 -17.16 26.08
CA GLU A 250 13.26 -17.54 26.14
C GLU A 250 12.34 -16.49 25.48
N LYS A 251 12.60 -15.20 25.70
CA LYS A 251 11.85 -14.12 25.02
C LYS A 251 11.98 -14.19 23.50
N MET A 252 13.15 -14.55 22.96
CA MET A 252 13.34 -14.74 21.52
C MET A 252 12.52 -15.92 20.99
N VAL A 253 12.49 -17.05 21.73
CA VAL A 253 11.67 -18.22 21.39
C VAL A 253 10.19 -17.84 21.33
N TRP A 254 9.68 -17.15 22.34
CA TRP A 254 8.30 -16.66 22.36
C TRP A 254 8.02 -15.69 21.21
N THR A 255 8.93 -14.76 20.94
CA THR A 255 8.80 -13.80 19.83
C THR A 255 8.67 -14.52 18.49
N GLN A 256 9.47 -15.55 18.23
CA GLN A 256 9.36 -16.39 17.03
C GLN A 256 8.04 -17.18 16.99
N LEU A 257 7.58 -17.73 18.11
CA LEU A 257 6.28 -18.42 18.16
C LEU A 257 5.11 -17.47 17.86
N TYR A 258 5.16 -16.24 18.38
CA TYR A 258 4.17 -15.20 18.07
C TYR A 258 4.22 -14.78 16.60
N GLN A 259 5.42 -14.59 16.03
CA GLN A 259 5.60 -14.25 14.61
C GLN A 259 5.03 -15.33 13.68
N LEU A 260 5.13 -16.60 14.07
CA LEU A 260 4.57 -17.73 13.33
C LEU A 260 3.08 -17.98 13.64
N GLU A 261 2.46 -17.20 14.52
CA GLU A 261 1.08 -17.35 15.00
C GLU A 261 0.80 -18.76 15.57
N LEU A 262 1.77 -19.33 16.29
CA LEU A 262 1.70 -20.71 16.82
C LEU A 262 1.32 -20.81 18.31
N VAL A 263 1.04 -19.68 18.95
CA VAL A 263 0.77 -19.60 20.40
C VAL A 263 -0.67 -20.03 20.76
N ASN A 264 -1.65 -19.75 19.90
CA ASN A 264 -3.09 -19.94 20.21
C ASN A 264 -3.74 -21.11 19.45
N MET A 265 -2.99 -22.12 19.04
CA MET A 265 -3.57 -23.29 18.37
C MET A 265 -4.20 -24.21 19.43
N GLU A 266 -5.52 -24.43 19.36
CA GLU A 266 -6.21 -25.43 20.20
C GLU A 266 -5.48 -26.77 20.11
N GLN A 267 -5.39 -27.47 21.26
CA GLN A 267 -4.77 -28.80 21.32
C GLN A 267 -5.55 -29.75 20.39
N PRO A 268 -4.90 -30.49 19.47
CA PRO A 268 -5.59 -31.54 18.74
C PRO A 268 -6.10 -32.55 19.78
N GLY A 269 -7.43 -32.76 19.76
CA GLY A 269 -8.17 -33.45 20.82
C GLY A 269 -7.54 -34.78 21.22
N THR A 270 -7.21 -34.90 22.50
CA THR A 270 -7.06 -36.20 23.16
C THR A 270 -8.43 -36.87 23.15
N ALA A 271 -8.54 -38.02 22.48
CA ALA A 271 -9.73 -38.87 22.51
C ALA A 271 -10.07 -39.27 23.96
N PRO A 272 -11.35 -39.51 24.31
CA PRO A 272 -11.75 -39.82 25.68
C PRO A 272 -11.22 -41.19 26.11
N PRO A 273 -10.93 -41.38 27.41
CA PRO A 273 -10.51 -42.68 27.95
C PRO A 273 -11.65 -43.70 27.89
N HIS A 274 -11.27 -44.98 27.72
CA HIS A 274 -12.14 -46.15 27.83
C HIS A 274 -12.76 -46.29 29.22
#